data_AF-A0A6J6B607-F1
#
_entry.id   AF-A0A6J6B607-F1
#
_cell.length_a   1.000
_cell.length_b   1.000
_cell.length_c   1.000
_cell.angle_alpha   90.00
_cell.angle_beta   90.00
_cell.angle_gamma   90.00
#
_symmetry.space_group_name_H-M   'P 1'
#
loop_
_entity.id
_entity.type
_entity.pdbx_description
1 polymer ?
#
loop_
_entity_poly.entity_id
_entity_poly.type
_entity_poly.pdbx_seq_one_letter_code
_entity_poly.pdbx_strand_id
1 'polypeptide(L)'
;MSVVVKKFTTRDAKRCIVIPSELDHKYSRGVLGVITGSAQYPGAAVLTTAAAAATGVGMVRFNSSSGLAHLVLHTTPEVVVQPGKVNAWLLGSGIESAKYKHFSTWLRHRWFVLARRQTVPTVLDAGALYLAGTLEQPTLITPHYGELAQLLNARGMSVTSEAIEGDPKKWIQIAVEKLSVTILLKGSRTLVANENVLYELPVSTPWLATAGSGDVLAGIIGSIVTTNTIEILNDANRLAEIAATGALIHLLAADKASNGGPISAQQIILKISEVIKQIIK
;
A
#
# COMPACT_ATOMS: atom_id res chain seq x y z
N MET A 1 -1.78 17.68 20.98
CA MET A 1 -0.31 17.59 20.84
C MET A 1 0.04 18.10 19.44
N SER A 2 1.10 18.89 19.26
CA SER A 2 1.49 19.38 17.93
C SER A 2 2.12 18.25 17.12
N VAL A 3 1.51 17.88 15.99
CA VAL A 3 2.04 16.88 15.04
C VAL A 3 3.42 17.31 14.55
N VAL A 4 4.41 16.43 14.65
CA VAL A 4 5.78 16.73 14.22
C VAL A 4 5.87 16.58 12.70
N VAL A 5 6.23 17.65 12.00
CA VAL A 5 6.43 17.61 10.54
C VAL A 5 7.89 17.31 10.22
N LYS A 6 8.15 16.30 9.39
CA LYS A 6 9.50 15.85 9.03
C LYS A 6 9.60 15.60 7.53
N LYS A 7 10.73 15.95 6.92
CA LYS A 7 11.08 15.46 5.59
C LYS A 7 11.63 14.04 5.71
N PHE A 8 11.13 13.12 4.90
CA PHE A 8 11.55 11.72 4.94
C PHE A 8 12.74 11.48 4.02
N THR A 9 13.78 10.79 4.52
CA THR A 9 15.04 10.61 3.80
C THR A 9 15.37 9.13 3.57
N THR A 10 16.37 8.87 2.73
CA THR A 10 16.91 7.51 2.53
C THR A 10 17.51 6.92 3.80
N ARG A 11 18.02 7.74 4.71
CA ARG A 11 18.56 7.28 6.02
C ARG A 11 17.44 6.74 6.92
N ASP A 12 16.28 7.38 6.89
CA ASP A 12 15.10 6.92 7.64
C ASP A 12 14.58 5.61 7.02
N ALA A 13 14.46 5.58 5.69
CA ALA A 13 14.06 4.39 4.95
C ALA A 13 14.95 3.16 5.22
N LYS A 14 16.27 3.35 5.31
CA LYS A 14 17.24 2.27 5.59
C LYS A 14 16.93 1.51 6.89
N ARG A 15 16.35 2.18 7.90
CA ARG A 15 16.01 1.58 9.20
C ARG A 15 14.78 0.67 9.15
N CYS A 16 13.93 0.84 8.14
CA CYS A 16 12.70 0.07 7.96
C CYS A 16 12.86 -1.09 6.95
N ILE A 17 14.00 -1.20 6.28
CA ILE A 17 14.29 -2.31 5.36
C ILE A 17 14.94 -3.44 6.16
N VAL A 18 14.19 -4.55 6.29
CA VAL A 18 14.67 -5.75 6.99
C VAL A 18 15.59 -6.54 6.06
N ILE A 19 16.84 -6.70 6.45
CA ILE A 19 17.83 -7.50 5.71
C ILE A 19 17.77 -8.95 6.22
N PRO A 20 17.50 -9.94 5.34
CA PRO A 20 17.48 -11.34 5.75
C PRO A 20 18.83 -11.81 6.29
N SER A 21 18.78 -12.65 7.33
CA SER A 21 19.90 -13.39 7.90
C SER A 21 19.96 -14.84 7.39
N GLU A 22 21.02 -15.57 7.71
CA GLU A 22 21.16 -16.99 7.33
C GLU A 22 20.12 -17.91 7.97
N LEU A 23 19.48 -17.47 9.06
CA LEU A 23 18.44 -18.22 9.76
C LEU A 23 17.04 -18.00 9.17
N ASP A 24 16.90 -17.06 8.23
CA ASP A 24 15.61 -16.69 7.69
C ASP A 24 15.10 -17.67 6.62
N HIS A 25 13.81 -17.96 6.70
CA HIS A 25 13.07 -18.71 5.68
C HIS A 25 11.87 -17.91 5.17
N LYS A 26 11.22 -18.37 4.10
CA LYS A 26 10.08 -17.67 3.46
C LYS A 26 8.97 -17.23 4.41
N TYR A 27 8.73 -17.94 5.52
CA TYR A 27 7.73 -17.53 6.52
C TYR A 27 8.25 -16.51 7.55
N SER A 28 9.55 -16.47 7.86
CA SER A 28 10.12 -15.52 8.85
C SER A 28 10.28 -14.14 8.22
N ARG A 29 10.53 -14.11 6.91
CA ARG A 29 10.45 -12.91 6.06
C ARG A 29 9.02 -12.40 5.81
N GLY A 30 8.02 -13.03 6.43
CA GLY A 30 6.63 -12.63 6.39
C GLY A 30 5.87 -13.06 5.13
N VAL A 31 4.57 -13.28 5.31
CA VAL A 31 3.62 -13.68 4.27
C VAL A 31 2.59 -12.57 4.04
N LEU A 32 2.59 -11.98 2.85
CA LEU A 32 1.62 -10.94 2.47
C LEU A 32 0.37 -11.58 1.88
N GLY A 33 -0.80 -11.30 2.45
CA GLY A 33 -2.07 -11.61 1.82
C GLY A 33 -2.52 -10.51 0.87
N VAL A 34 -2.81 -10.85 -0.38
CA VAL A 34 -3.21 -9.89 -1.42
C VAL A 34 -4.60 -10.22 -1.93
N ILE A 35 -5.51 -9.25 -1.84
CA ILE A 35 -6.86 -9.30 -2.41
C ILE A 35 -7.03 -8.05 -3.27
N THR A 36 -6.59 -8.18 -4.52
CA THR A 36 -6.55 -7.10 -5.51
C THR A 36 -7.02 -7.63 -6.87
N GLY A 37 -7.40 -6.69 -7.74
CA GLY A 37 -7.90 -6.96 -9.08
C GLY A 37 -9.36 -7.42 -9.14
N SER A 38 -9.92 -7.25 -10.32
CA SER A 38 -11.27 -7.68 -10.69
C SER A 38 -11.32 -8.12 -12.14
N ALA A 39 -12.45 -8.67 -12.57
CA ALA A 39 -12.65 -8.99 -13.99
C ALA A 39 -12.48 -7.75 -14.88
N GLN A 40 -12.84 -6.56 -14.38
CA GLN A 40 -12.70 -5.29 -15.10
C GLN A 40 -11.29 -4.70 -14.99
N TYR A 41 -10.61 -4.93 -13.86
CA TYR A 41 -9.26 -4.43 -13.60
C TYR A 41 -8.30 -5.56 -13.22
N PRO A 42 -8.01 -6.51 -14.13
CA PRO A 42 -7.13 -7.63 -13.83
C PRO A 42 -5.66 -7.22 -13.66
N GLY A 43 -5.23 -6.15 -14.35
CA GLY A 43 -3.86 -5.63 -14.29
C GLY A 43 -3.43 -5.21 -12.88
N ALA A 44 -4.36 -4.74 -12.05
CA ALA A 44 -4.09 -4.38 -10.66
C ALA A 44 -3.56 -5.57 -9.84
N ALA A 45 -4.12 -6.77 -10.05
CA ALA A 45 -3.63 -8.00 -9.40
C ALA A 45 -2.20 -8.33 -9.84
N VAL A 46 -1.91 -8.23 -11.13
CA VAL A 46 -0.59 -8.52 -11.69
C VAL A 46 0.45 -7.52 -11.17
N LEU A 47 0.14 -6.22 -11.21
CA LEU A 47 1.08 -5.16 -10.78
C LEU A 47 1.35 -5.21 -9.27
N THR A 48 0.30 -5.34 -8.44
CA THR A 48 0.47 -5.40 -6.98
C THR A 48 1.30 -6.62 -6.54
N THR A 49 1.02 -7.79 -7.10
CA THR A 49 1.74 -9.02 -6.75
C THR A 49 3.19 -9.01 -7.26
N ALA A 50 3.42 -8.52 -8.48
CA ALA A 50 4.78 -8.37 -9.02
C ALA A 50 5.62 -7.35 -8.25
N ALA A 51 5.04 -6.20 -7.88
CA ALA A 51 5.72 -5.20 -7.08
C ALA A 51 6.03 -5.72 -5.67
N ALA A 52 5.09 -6.44 -5.04
CA ALA A 52 5.32 -7.06 -3.73
C ALA A 52 6.45 -8.10 -3.77
N ALA A 53 6.46 -8.98 -4.77
CA ALA A 53 7.52 -9.98 -4.96
C ALA A 53 8.90 -9.32 -5.17
N ALA A 54 8.97 -8.27 -5.99
CA ALA A 54 10.21 -7.53 -6.26
C ALA A 54 10.75 -6.75 -5.05
N THR A 55 9.90 -6.47 -4.04
CA THR A 55 10.26 -5.69 -2.84
C THR A 55 10.91 -6.54 -1.75
N GLY A 56 10.80 -7.86 -1.82
CA GLY A 56 11.51 -8.77 -0.92
C GLY A 56 10.70 -9.35 0.23
N VAL A 57 9.37 -9.37 0.16
CA VAL A 57 8.56 -10.19 1.08
C VAL A 57 8.92 -11.67 0.95
N GLY A 58 8.80 -12.44 2.03
CA GLY A 58 9.11 -13.88 2.02
C GLY A 58 8.15 -14.71 1.17
N MET A 59 6.87 -14.36 1.17
CA MET A 59 5.84 -15.05 0.39
C MET A 59 4.67 -14.12 0.08
N VAL A 60 4.16 -14.17 -1.15
CA VAL A 60 2.89 -13.52 -1.53
C VAL A 60 1.81 -14.58 -1.64
N ARG A 61 0.72 -14.41 -0.89
CA ARG A 61 -0.51 -15.21 -0.99
C ARG A 61 -1.58 -14.41 -1.69
N PHE A 62 -1.95 -14.83 -2.90
CA PHE A 62 -2.96 -14.15 -3.69
C PHE A 62 -4.31 -14.85 -3.58
N ASN A 63 -5.32 -14.13 -3.10
CA ASN A 63 -6.65 -14.68 -2.86
C ASN A 63 -7.65 -14.08 -3.86
N SER A 64 -7.93 -14.82 -4.94
CA SER A 64 -8.86 -14.37 -5.98
C SER A 64 -9.51 -15.54 -6.75
N SER A 65 -10.29 -15.22 -7.78
CA SER A 65 -10.86 -16.22 -8.70
C SER A 65 -9.78 -16.87 -9.56
N SER A 66 -10.08 -18.06 -10.10
CA SER A 66 -9.15 -18.84 -10.94
C SER A 66 -8.63 -18.07 -12.16
N GLY A 67 -9.48 -17.26 -12.82
CA GLY A 67 -9.07 -16.47 -13.98
C GLY A 67 -7.96 -15.45 -13.66
N LEU A 68 -8.08 -14.73 -12.53
CA LEU A 68 -7.06 -13.77 -12.11
C LEU A 68 -5.78 -14.48 -11.63
N ALA A 69 -5.94 -15.64 -10.99
CA ALA A 69 -4.81 -16.46 -10.57
C ALA A 69 -3.89 -16.86 -11.73
N HIS A 70 -4.45 -17.25 -12.88
CA HIS A 70 -3.65 -17.60 -14.06
C HIS A 70 -2.82 -16.42 -14.59
N LEU A 71 -3.39 -15.21 -14.62
CA LEU A 71 -2.68 -14.01 -15.07
C LEU A 71 -1.52 -13.63 -14.14
N VAL A 72 -1.75 -13.75 -12.83
CA VAL A 72 -0.71 -13.54 -11.83
C VAL A 72 0.39 -14.58 -11.97
N LEU A 73 0.05 -15.87 -12.00
CA LEU A 73 1.02 -16.96 -12.10
C LEU A 73 1.85 -16.94 -13.39
N HIS A 74 1.32 -16.40 -14.48
CA HIS A 74 2.07 -16.20 -15.72
C HIS A 74 3.18 -15.16 -15.57
N THR A 75 2.98 -14.14 -14.75
CA THR A 75 3.94 -13.03 -14.57
C THR A 75 4.86 -13.27 -13.37
N THR A 76 4.32 -13.80 -12.28
CA THR A 76 4.97 -14.02 -10.99
C THR A 76 4.64 -15.42 -10.48
N PRO A 77 5.35 -16.46 -10.98
CA PRO A 77 5.08 -17.85 -10.65
C PRO A 77 5.36 -18.20 -9.18
N GLU A 78 6.08 -17.35 -8.44
CA GLU A 78 6.38 -17.51 -7.01
C GLU A 78 5.16 -17.21 -6.12
N VAL A 79 4.13 -16.56 -6.67
CA VAL A 79 2.90 -16.24 -5.92
C VAL A 79 2.11 -17.51 -5.64
N VAL A 80 1.68 -17.67 -4.38
CA VAL A 80 0.86 -18.81 -3.98
C VAL A 80 -0.60 -18.46 -3.96
N VAL A 81 -1.38 -19.10 -4.84
CA VAL A 81 -2.82 -18.89 -4.98
C VAL A 81 -3.57 -19.85 -4.07
N GLN A 82 -3.39 -19.72 -2.76
CA GLN A 82 -4.06 -20.53 -1.76
C GLN A 82 -4.34 -19.73 -0.48
N PRO A 83 -5.48 -20.00 0.19
CA PRO A 83 -5.76 -19.41 1.49
C PRO A 83 -4.75 -19.85 2.55
N GLY A 84 -4.55 -18.98 3.55
CA GLY A 84 -3.87 -19.36 4.78
C GLY A 84 -3.52 -18.18 5.66
N LYS A 85 -2.71 -18.44 6.69
CA LYS A 85 -2.17 -17.41 7.59
C LYS A 85 -1.32 -16.39 6.83
N VAL A 86 -1.45 -15.12 7.21
CA VAL A 86 -0.65 -14.02 6.67
C VAL A 86 -0.16 -13.14 7.81
N ASN A 87 0.89 -12.35 7.55
CA ASN A 87 1.46 -11.40 8.50
C ASN A 87 0.99 -9.97 8.24
N ALA A 88 0.48 -9.67 7.04
CA ALA A 88 -0.24 -8.44 6.74
C ALA A 88 -1.20 -8.65 5.55
N TRP A 89 -2.14 -7.73 5.38
CA TRP A 89 -3.08 -7.71 4.26
C TRP A 89 -2.87 -6.50 3.36
N LEU A 90 -3.01 -6.69 2.06
CA LEU A 90 -3.18 -5.63 1.05
C LEU A 90 -4.51 -5.86 0.32
N LEU A 91 -5.41 -4.88 0.41
CA LEU A 91 -6.78 -4.97 -0.10
C LEU A 91 -7.13 -3.80 -1.01
N GLY A 92 -7.91 -4.08 -2.06
CA GLY A 92 -8.78 -3.06 -2.69
C GLY A 92 -8.34 -2.45 -4.01
N SER A 93 -7.04 -2.47 -4.34
CA SER A 93 -6.55 -2.08 -5.67
C SER A 93 -7.27 -2.91 -6.77
N GLY A 94 -7.79 -2.24 -7.81
CA GLY A 94 -8.58 -2.86 -8.87
C GLY A 94 -9.96 -3.38 -8.48
N ILE A 95 -10.50 -3.00 -7.32
CA ILE A 95 -11.85 -3.35 -6.84
C ILE A 95 -12.73 -2.09 -6.84
N GLU A 96 -13.94 -2.17 -7.39
CA GLU A 96 -14.92 -1.07 -7.33
C GLU A 96 -15.54 -0.94 -5.93
N SER A 97 -15.68 0.29 -5.44
CA SER A 97 -16.33 0.60 -4.16
C SER A 97 -17.86 0.36 -4.17
N ALA A 98 -18.50 0.43 -5.35
CA ALA A 98 -19.96 0.54 -5.48
C ALA A 98 -20.74 -0.80 -5.58
N LYS A 99 -20.08 -1.96 -5.70
CA LYS A 99 -20.77 -3.25 -6.01
C LYS A 99 -20.64 -4.34 -4.95
N TYR A 100 -20.62 -3.99 -3.66
CA TYR A 100 -20.60 -5.01 -2.60
C TYR A 100 -21.96 -5.67 -2.30
N LYS A 101 -23.02 -5.40 -3.10
CA LYS A 101 -24.37 -5.97 -2.92
C LYS A 101 -24.71 -7.21 -3.77
N HIS A 102 -23.92 -7.63 -4.78
CA HIS A 102 -24.33 -8.71 -5.70
C HIS A 102 -23.40 -9.94 -5.73
N PHE A 103 -23.97 -11.11 -5.38
CA PHE A 103 -23.59 -12.54 -5.48
C PHE A 103 -22.12 -12.94 -5.82
N SER A 104 -21.45 -12.30 -6.79
CA SER A 104 -19.99 -12.37 -6.98
C SER A 104 -19.19 -11.93 -5.73
N THR A 105 -19.85 -11.24 -4.79
CA THR A 105 -19.30 -10.82 -3.51
C THR A 105 -19.02 -11.96 -2.55
N TRP A 106 -19.61 -13.16 -2.63
CA TRP A 106 -19.49 -14.13 -1.52
C TRP A 106 -18.04 -14.57 -1.23
N LEU A 107 -17.26 -14.89 -2.27
CA LEU A 107 -15.84 -15.22 -2.12
C LEU A 107 -15.03 -14.03 -1.62
N ARG A 108 -15.24 -12.84 -2.22
CA ARG A 108 -14.57 -11.60 -1.76
C ARG A 108 -14.94 -11.26 -0.32
N HIS A 109 -16.21 -11.39 0.04
CA HIS A 109 -16.74 -11.20 1.38
C HIS A 109 -16.11 -12.18 2.35
N ARG A 110 -15.94 -13.47 1.99
CA ARG A 110 -15.14 -14.41 2.80
C ARG A 110 -13.72 -13.93 3.03
N TRP A 111 -13.06 -13.40 1.99
CA TRP A 111 -11.69 -12.89 2.10
C TRP A 111 -11.61 -11.62 2.96
N PHE A 112 -12.54 -10.68 2.81
CA PHE A 112 -12.66 -9.50 3.68
C PHE A 112 -13.00 -9.88 5.13
N VAL A 113 -13.85 -10.88 5.34
CA VAL A 113 -14.15 -11.45 6.66
C VAL A 113 -12.90 -12.06 7.28
N LEU A 114 -12.06 -12.74 6.50
CA LEU A 114 -10.78 -13.27 6.98
C LEU A 114 -9.81 -12.16 7.38
N ALA A 115 -9.75 -11.07 6.62
CA ALA A 115 -8.96 -9.90 6.98
C ALA A 115 -9.47 -9.22 8.26
N ARG A 116 -10.79 -9.15 8.46
CA ARG A 116 -11.41 -8.66 9.70
C ARG A 116 -11.18 -9.56 10.91
N ARG A 117 -10.92 -10.85 10.69
CA ARG A 117 -10.70 -11.84 11.77
C ARG A 117 -9.24 -11.96 12.20
N GLN A 118 -8.31 -11.41 11.44
CA GLN A 118 -6.89 -11.44 11.77
C GLN A 118 -6.45 -10.06 12.26
N THR A 119 -5.77 -10.02 13.39
CA THR A 119 -5.29 -8.79 14.05
C THR A 119 -3.98 -8.28 13.44
N VAL A 120 -3.75 -8.54 12.16
CA VAL A 120 -2.50 -8.23 11.47
C VAL A 120 -2.59 -6.88 10.76
N PRO A 121 -1.46 -6.16 10.58
CA PRO A 121 -1.44 -4.88 9.87
C PRO A 121 -2.12 -4.99 8.50
N THR A 122 -2.92 -3.98 8.15
CA THR A 122 -3.74 -3.99 6.94
C THR A 122 -3.55 -2.71 6.12
N VAL A 123 -3.25 -2.86 4.84
CA VAL A 123 -3.17 -1.78 3.85
C VAL A 123 -4.43 -1.80 3.00
N LEU A 124 -5.17 -0.69 3.01
CA LEU A 124 -6.39 -0.50 2.24
C LEU A 124 -6.14 0.53 1.12
N ASP A 125 -6.32 0.10 -0.11
CA ASP A 125 -6.23 0.96 -1.29
C ASP A 125 -7.56 0.97 -2.07
N ALA A 126 -7.82 2.05 -2.80
CA ALA A 126 -8.96 2.20 -3.69
C ALA A 126 -10.30 1.64 -3.16
N GLY A 127 -10.77 0.51 -3.71
CA GLY A 127 -12.06 -0.10 -3.37
C GLY A 127 -12.19 -0.63 -1.95
N ALA A 128 -11.13 -0.64 -1.15
CA ALA A 128 -11.16 -1.05 0.26
C ALA A 128 -11.14 0.13 1.24
N LEU A 129 -11.00 1.38 0.77
CA LEU A 129 -10.91 2.57 1.64
C LEU A 129 -12.14 2.77 2.55
N TYR A 130 -13.31 2.26 2.15
CA TYR A 130 -14.52 2.33 2.98
C TYR A 130 -14.37 1.63 4.35
N LEU A 131 -13.42 0.69 4.47
CA LEU A 131 -13.11 -0.03 5.71
C LEU A 131 -12.26 0.78 6.69
N ALA A 132 -11.75 1.96 6.30
CA ALA A 132 -10.97 2.84 7.18
C ALA A 132 -11.72 3.13 8.48
N GLY A 133 -11.04 3.01 9.62
CA GLY A 133 -11.64 3.21 10.95
C GLY A 133 -12.71 2.19 11.36
N THR A 134 -12.86 1.07 10.64
CA THR A 134 -13.76 -0.04 11.02
C THR A 134 -13.01 -1.27 11.52
N LEU A 135 -11.69 -1.25 11.45
CA LEU A 135 -10.79 -2.35 11.79
C LEU A 135 -10.06 -2.00 13.10
N GLU A 136 -9.87 -3.00 13.97
CA GLU A 136 -9.15 -2.83 15.24
C GLU A 136 -7.63 -2.95 15.05
N GLN A 137 -7.18 -3.60 13.99
CA GLN A 137 -5.76 -3.75 13.68
C GLN A 137 -5.11 -2.44 13.17
N PRO A 138 -3.77 -2.31 13.26
CA PRO A 138 -3.03 -1.23 12.62
C PRO A 138 -3.36 -1.14 11.13
N THR A 139 -3.93 0.00 10.72
CA THR A 139 -4.46 0.19 9.37
C THR A 139 -3.77 1.36 8.69
N LEU A 140 -3.30 1.11 7.48
CA LEU A 140 -2.79 2.11 6.54
C LEU A 140 -3.79 2.26 5.39
N ILE A 141 -4.14 3.50 5.05
CA ILE A 141 -4.91 3.78 3.83
C ILE A 141 -4.09 4.61 2.85
N THR A 142 -4.27 4.36 1.55
CA THR A 142 -3.48 5.00 0.48
C THR A 142 -4.33 5.84 -0.49
N PRO A 143 -5.20 6.76 -0.03
CA PRO A 143 -6.10 7.51 -0.92
C PRO A 143 -5.35 8.54 -1.78
N HIS A 144 -5.86 8.83 -2.97
CA HIS A 144 -5.62 10.12 -3.64
C HIS A 144 -6.60 11.20 -3.14
N TYR A 145 -6.46 12.46 -3.56
CA TYR A 145 -7.31 13.57 -3.10
C TYR A 145 -8.82 13.29 -3.26
N GLY A 146 -9.27 12.90 -4.46
CA GLY A 146 -10.67 12.51 -4.68
C GLY A 146 -11.17 11.33 -3.84
N GLU A 147 -10.35 10.29 -3.65
CA GLU A 147 -10.66 9.15 -2.77
C GLU A 147 -10.81 9.58 -1.32
N LEU A 148 -9.92 10.46 -0.84
CA LEU A 148 -10.00 11.01 0.51
C LEU A 148 -11.25 11.88 0.66
N ALA A 149 -11.56 12.75 -0.30
CA ALA A 149 -12.77 13.57 -0.28
C ALA A 149 -14.03 12.69 -0.21
N GLN A 150 -14.11 11.64 -1.05
CA GLN A 150 -15.23 10.71 -1.03
C GLN A 150 -15.35 10.01 0.33
N LEU A 151 -14.24 9.55 0.91
CA LEU A 151 -14.22 8.90 2.21
C LEU A 151 -14.69 9.84 3.33
N LEU A 152 -14.20 11.08 3.36
CA LEU A 152 -14.58 12.07 4.37
C LEU A 152 -16.05 12.51 4.24
N ASN A 153 -16.55 12.69 3.02
CA ASN A 153 -17.97 12.94 2.74
C ASN A 153 -18.86 11.79 3.25
N ALA A 154 -18.44 10.53 3.03
CA ALA A 154 -19.14 9.36 3.57
C ALA A 154 -19.12 9.29 5.12
N ARG A 155 -18.23 10.05 5.77
CA ARG A 155 -18.15 10.21 7.24
C ARG A 155 -18.73 11.54 7.74
N GLY A 156 -19.51 12.22 6.90
CA GLY A 156 -20.27 13.42 7.26
C GLY A 156 -19.50 14.74 7.19
N MET A 157 -18.32 14.77 6.56
CA MET A 157 -17.56 16.01 6.34
C MET A 157 -17.71 16.49 4.91
N SER A 158 -18.25 17.70 4.69
CA SER A 158 -18.38 18.29 3.36
C SER A 158 -17.04 18.84 2.89
N VAL A 159 -16.39 18.14 1.96
CA VAL A 159 -15.09 18.52 1.40
C VAL A 159 -14.96 18.10 -0.06
N THR A 160 -14.32 18.92 -0.89
CA THR A 160 -14.04 18.61 -2.29
C THR A 160 -12.58 18.18 -2.49
N SER A 161 -12.28 17.55 -3.64
CA SER A 161 -10.90 17.15 -3.96
C SER A 161 -9.97 18.37 -4.05
N GLU A 162 -10.46 19.48 -4.59
CA GLU A 162 -9.72 20.74 -4.79
C GLU A 162 -9.39 21.39 -3.44
N ALA A 163 -10.30 21.30 -2.47
CA ALA A 163 -10.04 21.77 -1.12
C ALA A 163 -8.91 20.98 -0.44
N ILE A 164 -8.86 19.65 -0.68
CA ILE A 164 -7.78 18.80 -0.19
C ILE A 164 -6.45 19.13 -0.87
N GLU A 165 -6.48 19.33 -2.19
CA GLU A 165 -5.29 19.71 -2.95
C GLU A 165 -4.74 21.09 -2.55
N GLY A 166 -5.60 22.03 -2.17
CA GLY A 166 -5.21 23.37 -1.73
C GLY A 166 -4.49 23.40 -0.37
N ASP A 167 -4.78 22.47 0.53
CA ASP A 167 -4.09 22.34 1.82
C ASP A 167 -4.00 20.85 2.27
N PRO A 168 -3.14 20.05 1.61
CA PRO A 168 -3.10 18.62 1.85
C PRO A 168 -2.60 18.27 3.26
N LYS A 169 -1.80 19.14 3.89
CA LYS A 169 -1.28 18.94 5.26
C LYS A 169 -2.39 19.08 6.29
N LYS A 170 -3.26 20.07 6.15
CA LYS A 170 -4.43 20.22 7.02
C LYS A 170 -5.38 19.05 6.87
N TRP A 171 -5.72 18.68 5.64
CA TRP A 171 -6.74 17.65 5.40
C TRP A 171 -6.28 16.24 5.76
N ILE A 172 -5.01 15.90 5.58
CA ILE A 172 -4.50 14.60 6.06
C ILE A 172 -4.54 14.49 7.58
N GLN A 173 -4.25 15.58 8.31
CA GLN A 173 -4.34 15.61 9.78
C GLN A 173 -5.79 15.44 10.27
N ILE A 174 -6.73 16.18 9.67
CA ILE A 174 -8.17 16.03 9.97
C ILE A 174 -8.63 14.60 9.71
N ALA A 175 -8.19 14.01 8.59
CA ALA A 175 -8.57 12.66 8.23
C ALA A 175 -7.99 11.60 9.18
N VAL A 176 -6.73 11.76 9.60
CA VAL A 176 -6.09 10.89 10.61
C VAL A 176 -6.88 10.92 11.91
N GLU A 177 -7.19 12.12 12.42
CA GLU A 177 -7.96 12.28 13.67
C GLU A 177 -9.36 11.68 13.55
N LYS A 178 -10.03 11.88 12.41
CA LYS A 178 -11.41 11.41 12.19
C LYS A 178 -11.51 9.89 12.04
N LEU A 179 -10.50 9.27 11.43
CA LEU A 179 -10.53 7.86 11.06
C LEU A 179 -9.70 6.97 11.98
N SER A 180 -8.81 7.54 12.81
CA SER A 180 -7.86 6.84 13.67
C SER A 180 -7.04 5.79 12.90
N VAL A 181 -6.53 6.17 11.73
CA VAL A 181 -5.68 5.33 10.87
C VAL A 181 -4.44 6.09 10.40
N THR A 182 -3.42 5.35 9.96
CA THR A 182 -2.30 5.95 9.21
C THR A 182 -2.75 6.22 7.78
N ILE A 183 -2.40 7.38 7.24
CA ILE A 183 -2.78 7.79 5.88
C ILE A 183 -1.53 8.09 5.07
N LEU A 184 -1.43 7.50 3.88
CA LEU A 184 -0.53 7.93 2.82
C LEU A 184 -1.36 8.62 1.74
N LEU A 185 -1.28 9.94 1.68
CA LEU A 185 -2.02 10.76 0.73
C LEU A 185 -1.22 10.89 -0.57
N LYS A 186 -1.74 10.28 -1.64
CA LYS A 186 -1.18 10.35 -2.99
C LYS A 186 -1.52 11.70 -3.63
N GLY A 187 -0.53 12.34 -4.25
CA GLY A 187 -0.65 13.62 -4.92
C GLY A 187 0.68 14.07 -5.54
N SER A 188 0.77 15.33 -5.97
CA SER A 188 2.02 15.92 -6.50
C SER A 188 3.19 15.84 -5.51
N ARG A 189 2.87 15.88 -4.21
CA ARG A 189 3.74 15.48 -3.11
C ARG A 189 3.03 14.42 -2.29
N THR A 190 3.68 13.27 -2.12
CA THR A 190 3.14 12.23 -1.24
C THR A 190 3.38 12.64 0.22
N LEU A 191 2.33 12.57 1.02
CA LEU A 191 2.39 12.81 2.46
C LEU A 191 2.04 11.52 3.19
N VAL A 192 2.69 11.24 4.32
CA VAL A 192 2.30 10.14 5.20
C VAL A 192 2.08 10.69 6.60
N ALA A 193 0.94 10.42 7.22
CA ALA A 193 0.65 10.92 8.56
C ALA A 193 -0.04 9.87 9.43
N ASN A 194 0.24 9.97 10.73
CA ASN A 194 -0.56 9.40 11.82
C ASN A 194 -0.77 10.49 12.88
N GLU A 195 -1.27 10.11 14.06
CA GLU A 195 -1.60 11.07 15.14
C GLU A 195 -0.39 11.87 15.64
N ASN A 196 0.82 11.36 15.45
CA ASN A 196 2.05 11.89 16.04
C ASN A 196 2.97 12.59 15.04
N VAL A 197 3.02 12.12 13.79
CA VAL A 197 3.98 12.58 12.78
C VAL A 197 3.34 12.80 11.42
N LEU A 198 3.85 13.79 10.69
CA LEU A 198 3.59 14.01 9.28
C LEU A 198 4.93 13.99 8.53
N TYR A 199 5.07 13.01 7.64
CA TYR A 199 6.20 12.86 6.74
C TYR A 199 5.91 13.47 5.37
N GLU A 200 6.81 14.32 4.91
CA GLU A 200 6.86 14.84 3.55
C GLU A 200 7.88 14.06 2.74
N LEU A 201 7.43 13.39 1.68
CA LEU A 201 8.30 12.66 0.76
C LEU A 201 8.86 13.61 -0.30
N PRO A 202 10.04 13.30 -0.88
CA PRO A 202 10.57 14.06 -2.00
C PRO A 202 9.65 13.99 -3.22
N VAL A 203 9.69 15.04 -4.05
CA VAL A 203 9.04 15.02 -5.36
C VAL A 203 9.83 14.09 -6.29
N SER A 204 9.12 13.28 -7.07
CA SER A 204 9.69 12.43 -8.11
C SER A 204 9.25 12.93 -9.50
N THR A 205 9.48 12.12 -10.52
CA THR A 205 9.13 12.39 -11.92
C THR A 205 7.62 12.60 -12.12
N PRO A 206 7.18 13.65 -12.85
CA PRO A 206 5.78 13.83 -13.24
C PRO A 206 5.24 12.66 -14.09
N TRP A 207 6.13 11.90 -14.73
CA TRP A 207 5.79 10.71 -15.50
C TRP A 207 5.16 9.59 -14.66
N LEU A 208 5.16 9.71 -13.32
CA LEU A 208 4.40 8.87 -12.40
C LEU A 208 2.88 8.94 -12.57
N ALA A 209 2.36 9.95 -13.27
CA ALA A 209 0.96 10.09 -13.64
C ALA A 209 0.54 9.09 -14.74
N THR A 210 0.84 7.81 -14.52
CA THR A 210 0.53 6.69 -15.42
C THR A 210 -0.34 5.67 -14.69
N ALA A 211 -1.23 5.00 -15.42
CA ALA A 211 -2.13 4.00 -14.86
C ALA A 211 -1.33 2.83 -14.25
N GLY A 212 -1.80 2.32 -13.10
CA GLY A 212 -1.17 1.20 -12.40
C GLY A 212 0.04 1.57 -11.53
N SER A 213 0.52 2.82 -11.58
CA SER A 213 1.58 3.31 -10.66
C SER A 213 1.17 3.15 -9.18
N GLY A 214 -0.09 3.49 -8.85
CA GLY A 214 -0.64 3.26 -7.52
C GLY A 214 -0.70 1.79 -7.10
N ASP A 215 -0.94 0.87 -8.04
CA ASP A 215 -0.95 -0.58 -7.79
C ASP A 215 0.46 -1.08 -7.44
N VAL A 216 1.48 -0.55 -8.11
CA VAL A 216 2.89 -0.83 -7.79
C VAL A 216 3.26 -0.30 -6.41
N LEU A 217 2.89 0.95 -6.10
CA LEU A 217 3.07 1.54 -4.77
C LEU A 217 2.43 0.68 -3.68
N ALA A 218 1.18 0.25 -3.89
CA ALA A 218 0.44 -0.58 -2.94
C ALA A 218 1.14 -1.94 -2.70
N GLY A 219 1.66 -2.57 -3.75
CA GLY A 219 2.47 -3.80 -3.65
C GLY A 219 3.76 -3.62 -2.86
N ILE A 220 4.51 -2.54 -3.12
CA ILE A 220 5.73 -2.19 -2.37
C ILE A 220 5.42 -1.99 -0.89
N ILE A 221 4.42 -1.17 -0.58
CA ILE A 221 4.01 -0.89 0.80
C ILE A 221 3.56 -2.17 1.49
N GLY A 222 2.71 -2.98 0.84
CA GLY A 222 2.24 -4.25 1.39
C GLY A 222 3.40 -5.15 1.78
N SER A 223 4.43 -5.24 0.93
CA SER A 223 5.65 -6.01 1.22
C SER A 223 6.38 -5.47 2.46
N ILE A 224 6.67 -4.17 2.54
CA ILE A 224 7.44 -3.60 3.65
C ILE A 224 6.66 -3.62 4.97
N VAL A 225 5.34 -3.43 4.92
CA VAL A 225 4.45 -3.63 6.07
C VAL A 225 4.53 -5.08 6.56
N THR A 226 4.54 -6.04 5.64
CA THR A 226 4.64 -7.48 5.98
C THR A 226 5.98 -7.84 6.62
N THR A 227 7.10 -7.31 6.11
CA THR A 227 8.42 -7.60 6.67
C THR A 227 8.61 -6.94 8.05
N ASN A 228 7.85 -5.90 8.36
CA ASN A 228 7.90 -5.17 9.63
C ASN A 228 6.70 -5.47 10.55
N THR A 229 5.95 -6.56 10.33
CA THR A 229 4.75 -6.87 11.13
C THR A 229 4.98 -6.83 12.63
N ILE A 230 6.10 -7.41 13.11
CA ILE A 230 6.42 -7.45 14.55
C ILE A 230 6.58 -6.04 15.11
N GLU A 231 7.31 -5.18 14.40
CA GLU A 231 7.56 -3.80 14.81
C GLU A 231 6.27 -2.97 14.85
N ILE A 232 5.36 -3.19 13.90
CA ILE A 232 4.07 -2.49 13.85
C ILE A 232 3.15 -2.95 14.99
N LEU A 233 3.18 -4.25 15.33
CA LEU A 233 2.36 -4.79 16.42
C LEU A 233 2.87 -4.35 17.79
N ASN A 234 4.17 -4.12 17.93
CA ASN A 234 4.76 -3.55 19.15
C ASN A 234 4.46 -2.05 19.28
N ASP A 235 4.54 -1.29 18.18
CA ASP A 235 4.18 0.12 18.15
C ASP A 235 3.54 0.51 16.81
N ALA A 236 2.23 0.73 16.83
CA ALA A 236 1.46 1.10 15.65
C ALA A 236 1.92 2.43 15.01
N ASN A 237 2.60 3.30 15.77
CA ASN A 237 3.13 4.55 15.22
C ASN A 237 4.23 4.34 14.18
N ARG A 238 4.92 3.19 14.23
CA ARG A 238 5.93 2.82 13.24
C ARG A 238 5.35 2.64 11.84
N LEU A 239 4.05 2.38 11.72
CA LEU A 239 3.38 2.18 10.43
C LEU A 239 3.55 3.39 9.49
N ALA A 240 3.60 4.62 10.02
CA ALA A 240 3.82 5.83 9.22
C ALA A 240 5.24 5.86 8.61
N GLU A 241 6.27 5.48 9.37
CA GLU A 241 7.67 5.44 8.90
C GLU A 241 7.86 4.34 7.83
N ILE A 242 7.23 3.19 8.06
CA ILE A 242 7.23 2.03 7.16
C ILE A 242 6.49 2.35 5.86
N ALA A 243 5.34 3.01 5.93
CA ALA A 243 4.60 3.47 4.76
C ALA A 243 5.38 4.52 3.96
N ALA A 244 6.02 5.47 4.64
CA ALA A 244 6.91 6.45 4.01
C ALA A 244 8.11 5.79 3.33
N THR A 245 8.67 4.72 3.91
CA THR A 245 9.71 3.89 3.29
C THR A 245 9.24 3.27 1.98
N GLY A 246 8.04 2.67 1.96
CA GLY A 246 7.45 2.10 0.74
C GLY A 246 7.21 3.16 -0.33
N ALA A 247 6.69 4.32 0.05
CA ALA A 247 6.53 5.46 -0.86
C ALA A 247 7.87 5.94 -1.43
N LEU A 248 8.92 6.05 -0.59
CA LEU A 248 10.24 6.50 -1.03
C LEU A 248 10.84 5.53 -2.05
N ILE A 249 10.75 4.21 -1.81
CA ILE A 249 11.23 3.19 -2.75
C ILE A 249 10.51 3.32 -4.09
N HIS A 250 9.19 3.49 -4.06
CA HIS A 250 8.39 3.71 -5.27
C HIS A 250 8.84 4.96 -6.05
N LEU A 251 9.00 6.09 -5.35
CA LEU A 251 9.40 7.36 -5.95
C LEU A 251 10.79 7.28 -6.59
N LEU A 252 11.75 6.64 -5.92
CA LEU A 252 13.11 6.44 -6.44
C LEU A 252 13.13 5.43 -7.60
N ALA A 253 12.34 4.37 -7.53
CA ALA A 253 12.23 3.39 -8.61
C ALA A 253 11.62 4.01 -9.87
N ALA A 254 10.63 4.89 -9.71
CA ALA A 254 10.00 5.59 -10.81
C ALA A 254 10.91 6.63 -11.46
N ASP A 255 11.63 7.43 -10.67
CA ASP A 255 12.62 8.39 -11.18
C ASP A 255 13.67 7.67 -12.03
N LYS A 256 14.19 6.55 -11.51
CA LYS A 256 15.18 5.73 -12.20
C LYS A 256 14.64 5.01 -13.43
N ALA A 257 13.39 4.56 -13.40
CA ALA A 257 12.74 3.96 -14.56
C ALA A 257 12.47 5.00 -15.64
N SER A 258 12.18 6.25 -15.24
CA SER A 258 11.89 7.37 -16.12
C SER A 258 13.10 7.83 -16.87
N ASN A 259 14.23 8.01 -16.18
CA ASN A 259 15.45 8.50 -16.80
C ASN A 259 15.19 9.76 -17.69
N GLY A 260 14.28 10.63 -17.23
CA GLY A 260 13.85 11.85 -17.93
C GLY A 260 12.69 11.68 -18.92
N GLY A 261 12.18 10.47 -19.17
CA GLY A 261 11.14 10.19 -20.15
C GLY A 261 9.90 9.44 -19.61
N PRO A 262 8.92 9.15 -20.50
CA PRO A 262 7.70 8.43 -20.15
C PRO A 262 7.97 7.06 -19.51
N ILE A 263 7.12 6.66 -18.57
CA ILE A 263 7.19 5.36 -17.90
C ILE A 263 5.85 4.62 -17.88
N SER A 264 5.97 3.30 -17.83
CA SER A 264 4.90 2.37 -17.47
C SER A 264 5.10 1.86 -16.05
N ALA A 265 4.00 1.43 -15.41
CA ALA A 265 4.05 0.82 -14.09
C ALA A 265 4.99 -0.41 -14.02
N GLN A 266 5.06 -1.21 -15.08
CA GLN A 266 5.95 -2.38 -15.13
C GLN A 266 7.44 -2.00 -15.09
N GLN A 267 7.84 -0.90 -15.73
CA GLN A 267 9.23 -0.43 -15.70
C GLN A 267 9.65 0.00 -14.29
N ILE A 268 8.72 0.51 -13.48
CA ILE A 268 8.98 0.82 -12.06
C ILE A 268 9.35 -0.45 -11.29
N ILE A 269 8.62 -1.55 -11.52
CA ILE A 269 8.85 -2.84 -10.84
C ILE A 269 10.28 -3.34 -11.06
N LEU A 270 10.79 -3.22 -12.29
CA LEU A 270 12.16 -3.63 -12.66
C LEU A 270 13.26 -2.87 -11.91
N LYS A 271 12.94 -1.70 -11.31
CA LYS A 271 13.89 -0.86 -10.58
C LYS A 271 13.82 -0.99 -9.06
N ILE A 272 12.81 -1.69 -8.51
CA ILE A 272 12.59 -1.82 -7.06
C ILE A 272 13.81 -2.41 -6.36
N SER A 273 14.27 -3.59 -6.78
CA SER A 273 15.39 -4.29 -6.11
C SER A 273 16.69 -3.50 -6.17
N GLU A 274 16.94 -2.82 -7.30
CA GLU A 274 18.09 -1.96 -7.51
C GLU A 274 18.08 -0.76 -6.55
N VAL A 275 16.91 -0.13 -6.37
CA VAL A 275 16.73 0.99 -5.44
C VAL A 275 16.86 0.55 -3.98
N ILE A 276 16.25 -0.58 -3.59
CA ILE A 276 16.41 -1.14 -2.25
C ILE A 276 17.88 -1.38 -1.93
N LYS A 277 18.62 -1.98 -2.88
CA LYS A 277 20.07 -2.18 -2.77
C LYS A 277 20.83 -0.86 -2.58
N GLN A 278 20.39 0.24 -3.20
CA GLN A 278 21.02 1.55 -3.03
C GLN A 278 20.72 2.16 -1.65
N ILE A 279 19.51 1.98 -1.12
CA ILE A 279 19.12 2.50 0.20
C ILE A 279 19.87 1.77 1.33
N ILE A 280 20.09 0.46 1.20
CA ILE A 280 20.77 -0.33 2.25
C ILE A 280 22.30 -0.18 2.26
N LYS A 281 22.91 0.32 1.17
CA LYS A 281 24.34 0.69 1.16
C LYS A 281 24.60 1.84 2.12
#